data_AF-A0AAY4B4P4-F1
#
_entry.id   AF-A0AAY4B4P4-F1
#
_cell.length_a   1.000
_cell.length_b   1.000
_cell.length_c   1.000
_cell.angle_alpha   90.00
_cell.angle_beta   90.00
_cell.angle_gamma   90.00
#
_symmetry.space_group_name_H-M   'P 1'
#
loop_
_entity.id
_entity.type
_entity.pdbx_description
1 polymer ?
#
loop_
_entity_poly.entity_id
_entity_poly.type
_entity_poly.pdbx_seq_one_letter_code
_entity_poly.pdbx_strand_id
1 'polypeptide(L)'
;MAGVLAWFWNERFWLPHNVTWADLKSTDESSFPQAEDLYLACPLAFCVFMVRLVFERFIARPCALGLKIQASGPQKAQPNAILEKVFTAITKHPDEKRLEGLSKQLDWDVRTIQRWFRQRRNQEKPSTLARFCESMWRFTFYLYIFTYGVRFLKKTLWLWNTRECWNNYPYQALTVDLHYYYIVELSFYLSLLLTQFTDIRRKDFPVMLVHHLAAISLITFSYVNNMARVGTLVMCLHDAADVLLEAAKMANYAKCQRLCNLLFVMFALVFVSSRLAFPLYLTFLSHQMAPCPPSMQHRLYVWL
;
A
#
# COMPACT_ATOMS: atom_id res chain seq x y z
N MET A 1 0.52 -15.81 24.30
CA MET A 1 1.21 -14.96 23.30
C MET A 1 2.73 -15.13 23.31
N ALA A 2 3.40 -15.15 24.47
CA ALA A 2 4.86 -15.30 24.55
C ALA A 2 5.42 -16.56 23.84
N GLY A 3 4.73 -17.72 23.95
CA GLY A 3 5.17 -18.96 23.29
C GLY A 3 5.09 -18.94 21.75
N VAL A 4 4.11 -18.24 21.18
CA VAL A 4 3.97 -18.13 19.71
C VAL A 4 5.01 -17.17 19.15
N LEU A 5 5.27 -16.05 19.82
CA LEU A 5 6.34 -15.12 19.47
C LEU A 5 7.72 -15.76 19.60
N ALA A 6 7.99 -16.50 20.68
CA ALA A 6 9.25 -17.22 20.87
C ALA A 6 9.46 -18.36 19.86
N TRP A 7 8.39 -19.07 19.49
CA TRP A 7 8.43 -20.05 18.41
C TRP A 7 8.67 -19.39 17.05
N PHE A 8 7.99 -18.27 16.79
CA PHE A 8 8.13 -17.55 15.52
C PHE A 8 9.52 -16.97 15.36
N TRP A 9 10.09 -16.34 16.39
CA TRP A 9 11.44 -15.74 16.37
C TRP A 9 12.58 -16.72 16.66
N ASN A 10 12.33 -18.03 16.49
CA ASN A 10 13.36 -19.05 16.71
C ASN A 10 14.54 -18.86 15.76
N GLU A 11 15.75 -18.76 16.31
CA GLU A 11 16.99 -18.52 15.57
C GLU A 11 17.22 -19.57 14.47
N ARG A 12 16.89 -20.84 14.73
CA ARG A 12 17.03 -21.93 13.76
C ARG A 12 16.10 -21.79 12.54
N PHE A 13 15.05 -20.99 12.67
CA PHE A 13 14.14 -20.70 11.58
C PHE A 13 14.69 -19.59 10.68
N TRP A 14 15.24 -18.52 11.29
CA TRP A 14 15.60 -17.27 10.61
C TRP A 14 17.10 -17.03 10.38
N LEU A 15 17.99 -17.83 10.95
CA LEU A 15 19.43 -17.63 10.84
C LEU A 15 20.14 -18.93 10.41
N PRO A 16 21.32 -18.84 9.78
CA PRO A 16 22.14 -20.01 9.48
C PRO A 16 22.57 -20.76 10.76
N HIS A 17 22.99 -22.02 10.57
CA HIS A 17 23.54 -22.82 11.67
C HIS A 17 24.77 -22.09 12.25
N ASN A 18 24.77 -21.88 13.57
CA ASN A 18 25.80 -21.16 14.35
C ASN A 18 25.70 -19.63 14.38
N VAL A 19 24.57 -19.02 13.97
CA VAL A 19 24.33 -17.58 14.15
C VAL A 19 23.13 -17.35 15.07
N THR A 20 23.27 -16.39 15.99
CA THR A 20 22.24 -15.98 16.95
C THR A 20 21.84 -14.53 16.72
N TRP A 21 20.71 -14.11 17.28
CA TRP A 21 20.31 -12.69 17.22
C TRP A 21 21.31 -11.78 17.94
N ALA A 22 22.09 -12.31 18.89
CA ALA A 22 23.13 -11.56 19.59
C ALA A 22 24.27 -11.13 18.65
N ASP A 23 24.57 -11.93 17.62
CA ASP A 23 25.63 -11.65 16.65
C ASP A 23 25.25 -10.51 15.67
N LEU A 24 23.96 -10.16 15.62
CA LEU A 24 23.41 -9.10 14.76
C LEU A 24 23.06 -7.83 15.54
N LYS A 25 23.59 -7.66 16.74
CA LYS A 25 23.51 -6.38 17.46
C LYS A 25 24.51 -5.38 16.88
N SER A 26 24.10 -4.13 16.75
CA SER A 26 24.99 -3.05 16.31
C SER A 26 26.19 -2.91 17.26
N THR A 27 27.40 -2.94 16.69
CA THR A 27 28.67 -2.63 17.36
C THR A 27 29.23 -1.31 16.86
N ASP A 28 30.24 -0.76 17.54
CA ASP A 28 30.89 0.51 17.15
C ASP A 28 31.48 0.47 15.73
N GLU A 29 31.78 -0.72 15.19
CA GLU A 29 32.34 -0.93 13.85
C GLU A 29 31.28 -1.21 12.77
N SER A 30 30.11 -1.74 13.14
CA SER A 30 29.08 -2.15 12.18
C SER A 30 27.67 -2.05 12.75
N SER A 31 26.82 -1.26 12.08
CA SER A 31 25.39 -1.17 12.37
C SER A 31 24.61 -2.22 11.60
N PHE A 32 23.74 -2.97 12.29
CA PHE A 32 22.82 -3.94 11.69
C PHE A 32 21.37 -3.50 11.90
N PRO A 33 20.43 -3.88 11.02
CA PRO A 33 19.01 -3.55 11.17
C PRO A 33 18.45 -4.01 12.51
N GLN A 34 17.85 -3.11 13.29
CA GLN A 34 17.19 -3.44 14.56
C GLN A 34 15.68 -3.25 14.45
N ALA A 35 14.90 -4.05 15.17
CA ALA A 35 13.45 -3.87 15.22
C ALA A 35 13.05 -2.48 15.78
N GLU A 36 13.89 -1.90 16.64
CA GLU A 36 13.70 -0.58 17.24
C GLU A 36 13.74 0.55 16.21
N ASP A 37 14.53 0.40 15.14
CA ASP A 37 14.61 1.39 14.04
C ASP A 37 13.23 1.63 13.42
N LEU A 38 12.42 0.57 13.32
CA LEU A 38 11.11 0.61 12.70
C LEU A 38 10.11 1.44 13.51
N TYR A 39 10.37 1.71 14.79
CA TYR A 39 9.53 2.62 15.58
C TYR A 39 9.58 4.05 15.05
N LEU A 40 10.65 4.45 14.36
CA LEU A 40 10.73 5.74 13.68
C LEU A 40 9.70 5.87 12.55
N ALA A 41 9.25 4.75 11.97
CA ALA A 41 8.25 4.77 10.91
C ALA A 41 6.88 5.27 11.40
N CYS A 42 6.54 5.09 12.68
CA CYS A 42 5.27 5.54 13.26
C CYS A 42 5.10 7.07 13.30
N PRO A 43 6.00 7.86 13.94
CA PRO A 43 5.91 9.31 13.89
C PRO A 43 6.10 9.83 12.46
N LEU A 44 6.94 9.18 11.65
CA LEU A 44 7.10 9.57 10.25
C LEU A 44 5.80 9.33 9.44
N ALA A 45 5.05 8.27 9.71
CA ALA A 45 3.76 8.02 9.05
C ALA A 45 2.74 9.14 9.36
N PHE A 46 2.76 9.68 10.58
CA PHE A 46 1.96 10.84 10.94
C PHE A 46 2.42 12.08 10.15
N CYS A 47 3.72 12.32 10.04
CA CYS A 47 4.26 13.41 9.22
C CYS A 47 3.85 13.27 7.74
N VAL A 48 3.97 12.08 7.17
CA VAL A 48 3.53 11.75 5.80
C VAL A 48 2.03 12.03 5.63
N PHE A 49 1.21 11.69 6.63
CA PHE A 49 -0.20 12.03 6.63
C PHE A 49 -0.45 13.54 6.68
N MET A 50 0.28 14.31 7.50
CA MET A 50 0.17 15.77 7.49
C MET A 50 0.56 16.37 6.14
N VAL A 51 1.64 15.88 5.53
CA VAL A 51 2.07 16.28 4.18
C VAL A 51 1.00 15.95 3.15
N ARG A 52 0.34 14.79 3.24
CA ARG A 52 -0.80 14.44 2.39
C ARG A 52 -1.90 15.50 2.44
N LEU A 53 -2.31 15.93 3.63
CA LEU A 53 -3.37 16.92 3.79
C LEU A 53 -3.01 18.26 3.12
N VAL A 54 -1.75 18.69 3.29
CA VAL A 54 -1.22 19.90 2.64
C VAL A 54 -1.17 19.71 1.12
N PHE A 55 -0.64 18.59 0.65
CA PHE A 55 -0.52 18.27 -0.79
C PHE A 55 -1.88 18.23 -1.48
N GLU A 56 -2.86 17.53 -0.90
CA GLU A 56 -4.20 17.44 -1.47
C GLU A 56 -4.88 18.81 -1.54
N ARG A 57 -4.67 19.65 -0.52
CA ARG A 57 -5.26 20.99 -0.44
C ARG A 57 -4.65 21.96 -1.45
N PHE A 58 -3.32 22.01 -1.55
CA PHE A 58 -2.60 23.06 -2.26
C PHE A 58 -2.10 22.65 -3.66
N ILE A 59 -1.95 21.36 -3.93
CA ILE A 59 -1.41 20.86 -5.21
C ILE A 59 -2.47 20.05 -5.95
N ALA A 60 -2.94 18.95 -5.35
CA ALA A 60 -3.78 18.00 -6.07
C ALA A 60 -5.13 18.59 -6.49
N ARG A 61 -5.79 19.33 -5.59
CA ARG A 61 -7.09 19.95 -5.87
C ARG A 61 -7.01 21.04 -6.96
N PRO A 62 -6.07 22.00 -6.92
CA PRO A 62 -5.88 22.92 -8.04
C PRO A 62 -5.58 22.22 -9.37
N CYS A 63 -4.72 21.19 -9.39
CA CYS A 63 -4.45 20.40 -10.60
C CYS A 63 -5.72 19.73 -11.14
N ALA A 64 -6.53 19.11 -10.28
CA ALA A 64 -7.79 18.48 -10.66
C ALA A 64 -8.77 19.47 -11.30
N LEU A 65 -8.88 20.68 -10.72
CA LEU A 65 -9.73 21.74 -11.24
C LEU A 65 -9.21 22.29 -12.58
N GLY A 66 -7.88 22.45 -12.72
CA GLY A 66 -7.25 22.85 -13.98
C GLY A 66 -7.50 21.85 -15.11
N LEU A 67 -7.53 20.55 -14.80
CA LEU A 67 -7.91 19.48 -15.72
C LEU A 67 -9.43 19.37 -15.95
N LYS A 68 -10.23 20.30 -15.42
CA LYS A 68 -11.71 20.31 -15.50
C LYS A 68 -12.34 19.00 -15.01
N ILE A 69 -11.70 18.32 -14.06
CA ILE A 69 -12.27 17.12 -13.43
C ILE A 69 -13.47 17.58 -12.63
N GLN A 70 -14.63 17.03 -12.98
CA GLN A 70 -15.91 17.44 -12.40
C GLN A 70 -15.87 17.35 -10.87
N ALA A 71 -15.95 18.51 -10.22
CA ALA A 71 -16.16 18.63 -8.77
C ALA A 71 -17.62 18.31 -8.38
N SER A 72 -18.53 18.22 -9.36
CA SER A 72 -19.92 17.85 -9.15
C SER A 72 -19.98 16.40 -8.67
N GLY A 73 -20.02 16.23 -7.36
CA GLY A 73 -20.38 14.97 -6.72
C GLY A 73 -21.79 14.53 -7.15
N PRO A 74 -22.20 13.31 -6.76
CA PRO A 74 -23.53 12.82 -7.05
C PRO A 74 -24.61 13.82 -6.62
N GLN A 75 -25.67 13.94 -7.43
CA GLN A 75 -26.80 14.85 -7.16
C GLN A 75 -27.25 14.72 -5.71
N LYS A 76 -27.33 15.86 -5.02
CA LYS A 76 -27.72 15.85 -3.61
C LYS A 76 -29.18 15.42 -3.47
N ALA A 77 -29.45 14.50 -2.55
CA ALA A 77 -30.82 14.15 -2.18
C ALA A 77 -31.48 15.37 -1.54
N GLN A 78 -32.79 15.53 -1.77
CA GLN A 78 -33.54 16.63 -1.17
C GLN A 78 -33.50 16.53 0.37
N PRO A 79 -33.36 17.64 1.12
CA PRO A 79 -33.31 17.57 2.57
C PRO A 79 -34.65 17.07 3.13
N ASN A 80 -34.64 15.91 3.80
CA ASN A 80 -35.81 15.35 4.48
C ASN A 80 -35.34 14.64 5.76
N ALA A 81 -35.72 15.19 6.92
CA ALA A 81 -35.26 14.71 8.22
C ALA A 81 -35.78 13.30 8.57
N ILE A 82 -36.98 12.93 8.10
CA ILE A 82 -37.57 11.61 8.34
C ILE A 82 -36.79 10.56 7.54
N LEU A 83 -36.59 10.80 6.25
CA LEU A 83 -35.83 9.89 5.38
C LEU A 83 -34.37 9.77 5.84
N GLU A 84 -33.74 10.86 6.26
CA GLU A 84 -32.38 10.85 6.80
C GLU A 84 -32.30 10.04 8.09
N LYS A 85 -33.25 10.21 9.03
CA LYS A 85 -33.30 9.42 10.26
C LYS A 85 -33.44 7.92 9.98
N VAL A 86 -34.29 7.55 9.03
CA VAL A 86 -34.44 6.14 8.61
C VAL A 86 -33.14 5.62 7.99
N PHE A 87 -32.51 6.43 7.12
CA PHE A 87 -31.28 6.06 6.43
C PHE A 87 -30.11 5.81 7.39
N THR A 88 -29.94 6.67 8.39
CA THR A 88 -28.80 6.59 9.32
C THR A 88 -29.05 5.63 10.48
N ALA A 89 -30.28 5.55 11.00
CA ALA A 89 -30.57 4.81 12.24
C ALA A 89 -31.22 3.44 12.02
N ILE A 90 -31.86 3.20 10.87
CA ILE A 90 -32.64 1.96 10.64
C ILE A 90 -32.05 1.14 9.50
N THR A 91 -32.07 1.66 8.27
CA THR A 91 -31.60 0.91 7.10
C THR A 91 -31.26 1.83 5.93
N LYS A 92 -30.15 1.51 5.25
CA LYS A 92 -29.78 2.12 3.96
C LYS A 92 -30.57 1.55 2.79
N HIS A 93 -31.19 0.38 2.97
CA HIS A 93 -31.92 -0.38 1.95
C HIS A 93 -33.30 -0.78 2.50
N PRO A 94 -34.26 0.17 2.53
CA PRO A 94 -35.62 -0.13 2.98
C PRO A 94 -36.31 -1.13 2.05
N ASP A 95 -37.05 -2.05 2.66
CA ASP A 95 -37.95 -3.00 2.02
C ASP A 95 -39.25 -2.33 1.57
N GLU A 96 -40.02 -3.04 0.74
CA GLU A 96 -41.23 -2.50 0.09
C GLU A 96 -42.27 -2.00 1.11
N LYS A 97 -42.54 -2.79 2.16
CA LYS A 97 -43.47 -2.40 3.25
C LYS A 97 -43.08 -1.10 3.93
N ARG A 98 -41.77 -0.89 4.14
CA ARG A 98 -41.26 0.35 4.76
C ARG A 98 -41.36 1.54 3.82
N LEU A 99 -41.13 1.33 2.53
CA LEU A 99 -41.30 2.37 1.52
C LEU A 99 -42.77 2.83 1.45
N GLU A 100 -43.73 1.91 1.52
CA GLU A 100 -45.16 2.23 1.58
C GLU A 100 -45.52 3.01 2.85
N GLY A 101 -44.99 2.61 4.01
CA GLY A 101 -45.19 3.34 5.27
C GLY A 101 -44.65 4.78 5.21
N LEU A 102 -43.47 4.96 4.62
CA LEU A 102 -42.87 6.29 4.41
C LEU A 102 -43.64 7.11 3.37
N SER A 103 -44.17 6.47 2.34
CA SER A 103 -45.01 7.10 1.33
C SER A 103 -46.25 7.72 1.98
N LYS A 104 -46.94 6.96 2.83
CA LYS A 104 -48.11 7.45 3.58
C LYS A 104 -47.76 8.57 4.56
N GLN A 105 -46.60 8.49 5.23
CA GLN A 105 -46.19 9.48 6.22
C GLN A 105 -45.77 10.82 5.59
N LEU A 106 -45.11 10.78 4.43
CA LEU A 106 -44.53 11.95 3.77
C LEU A 106 -45.41 12.50 2.65
N ASP A 107 -46.49 11.80 2.29
CA ASP A 107 -47.31 12.04 1.11
C ASP A 107 -46.46 12.10 -0.18
N TRP A 108 -45.49 11.19 -0.28
CA TRP A 108 -44.57 11.08 -1.42
C TRP A 108 -44.83 9.77 -2.17
N ASP A 109 -44.71 9.81 -3.49
CA ASP A 109 -44.69 8.58 -4.28
C ASP A 109 -43.52 7.67 -3.87
N VAL A 110 -43.77 6.36 -3.87
CA VAL A 110 -42.78 5.33 -3.51
C VAL A 110 -41.54 5.45 -4.38
N ARG A 111 -41.67 5.75 -5.69
CA ARG A 111 -40.51 5.89 -6.58
C ARG A 111 -39.65 7.10 -6.22
N THR A 112 -40.26 8.18 -5.73
CA THR A 112 -39.55 9.38 -5.27
C THR A 112 -38.73 9.06 -4.03
N ILE A 113 -39.30 8.30 -3.08
CA ILE A 113 -38.58 7.83 -1.88
C ILE A 113 -37.44 6.88 -2.28
N GLN A 114 -37.68 5.91 -3.17
CA GLN A 114 -36.63 5.03 -3.69
C GLN A 114 -35.49 5.80 -4.37
N ARG A 115 -35.84 6.80 -5.18
CA ARG A 115 -34.87 7.70 -5.82
C ARG A 115 -34.07 8.48 -4.79
N TRP A 116 -34.72 8.98 -3.74
CA TRP A 116 -34.06 9.67 -2.62
C TRP A 116 -33.04 8.75 -1.95
N PHE A 117 -33.41 7.53 -1.56
CA PHE A 117 -32.48 6.57 -0.95
C PHE A 117 -31.32 6.23 -1.89
N ARG A 118 -31.57 6.09 -3.19
CA ARG A 118 -30.52 5.88 -4.20
C ARG A 118 -29.57 7.08 -4.29
N GLN A 119 -30.09 8.30 -4.31
CA GLN A 119 -29.28 9.53 -4.34
C GLN A 119 -28.47 9.67 -3.05
N ARG A 120 -29.07 9.43 -1.88
CA ARG A 120 -28.41 9.51 -0.57
C ARG A 120 -27.30 8.48 -0.39
N ARG A 121 -27.49 7.24 -0.87
CA ARG A 121 -26.41 6.23 -0.94
C ARG A 121 -25.29 6.67 -1.89
N ASN A 122 -25.62 7.33 -2.99
CA ASN A 122 -24.60 7.82 -3.91
C ASN A 122 -23.83 9.01 -3.33
N GLN A 123 -24.45 9.87 -2.52
CA GLN A 123 -23.78 10.98 -1.80
C GLN A 123 -22.70 10.50 -0.83
N GLU A 124 -22.81 9.29 -0.27
CA GLU A 124 -21.75 8.71 0.57
C GLU A 124 -20.51 8.29 -0.22
N LYS A 125 -20.59 8.21 -1.56
CA LYS A 125 -19.45 7.78 -2.39
C LYS A 125 -18.47 8.96 -2.59
N PRO A 126 -17.15 8.71 -2.53
CA PRO A 126 -16.17 9.75 -2.82
C PRO A 126 -16.36 10.27 -4.24
N SER A 127 -16.28 11.59 -4.40
CA SER A 127 -16.34 12.25 -5.70
C SER A 127 -15.15 11.85 -6.58
N THR A 128 -15.30 11.97 -7.91
CA THR A 128 -14.19 11.72 -8.84
C THR A 128 -12.99 12.62 -8.54
N LEU A 129 -13.24 13.87 -8.12
CA LEU A 129 -12.20 14.79 -7.69
C LEU A 129 -11.42 14.26 -6.47
N ALA A 130 -12.11 13.75 -5.45
CA ALA A 130 -11.45 13.18 -4.27
C ALA A 130 -10.59 11.97 -4.64
N ARG A 131 -11.10 11.08 -5.51
CA ARG A 131 -10.34 9.92 -6.00
C ARG A 131 -9.12 10.33 -6.81
N PHE A 132 -9.22 11.38 -7.63
CA PHE A 132 -8.08 11.91 -8.35
C PHE A 132 -7.03 12.48 -7.40
N CYS A 133 -7.43 13.22 -6.37
CA CYS A 133 -6.50 13.77 -5.39
C CYS A 133 -5.77 12.67 -4.61
N GLU A 134 -6.51 11.64 -4.17
CA GLU A 134 -5.96 10.45 -3.51
C GLU A 134 -4.95 9.72 -4.42
N SER A 135 -5.31 9.47 -5.68
CA SER A 135 -4.41 8.84 -6.65
C SER A 135 -3.19 9.71 -6.97
N MET A 136 -3.34 11.03 -7.04
CA MET A 136 -2.22 11.94 -7.31
C MET A 136 -1.23 11.99 -6.15
N TRP A 137 -1.72 11.95 -4.90
CA TRP A 137 -0.85 11.82 -3.73
C TRP A 137 -0.03 10.52 -3.78
N ARG A 138 -0.71 9.38 -3.98
CA ARG A 138 -0.05 8.08 -4.09
C ARG A 138 0.95 8.04 -5.23
N PHE A 139 0.56 8.50 -6.42
CA PHE A 139 1.44 8.61 -7.58
C PHE A 139 2.70 9.41 -7.26
N THR A 140 2.55 10.57 -6.61
CA THR A 140 3.68 11.45 -6.27
C THR A 140 4.64 10.79 -5.31
N PHE A 141 4.12 10.13 -4.28
CA PHE A 141 4.94 9.40 -3.30
C PHE A 141 5.65 8.20 -3.95
N TYR A 142 4.90 7.34 -4.66
CA TYR A 142 5.48 6.19 -5.35
C TYR A 142 6.53 6.60 -6.37
N LEU A 143 6.30 7.69 -7.12
CA LEU A 143 7.29 8.20 -8.07
C LEU A 143 8.55 8.68 -7.35
N TYR A 144 8.40 9.42 -6.24
CA TYR A 144 9.52 9.87 -5.43
C TYR A 144 10.35 8.67 -4.94
N ILE A 145 9.72 7.72 -4.27
CA ILE A 145 10.43 6.61 -3.63
C ILE A 145 10.98 5.61 -4.65
N PHE A 146 10.28 5.36 -5.76
CA PHE A 146 10.81 4.60 -6.88
C PHE A 146 12.05 5.25 -7.49
N THR A 147 12.03 6.57 -7.73
CA THR A 147 13.21 7.26 -8.27
C THR A 147 14.38 7.28 -7.29
N TYR A 148 14.11 7.31 -5.98
CA TYR A 148 15.12 7.13 -4.95
C TYR A 148 15.69 5.69 -5.01
N GLY A 149 14.83 4.67 -5.00
CA GLY A 149 15.19 3.26 -5.09
C GLY A 149 16.04 2.94 -6.31
N VAL A 150 15.66 3.41 -7.50
CA VAL A 150 16.47 3.25 -8.72
C VAL A 150 17.84 3.92 -8.60
N ARG A 151 17.92 5.13 -8.04
CA ARG A 151 19.21 5.83 -7.85
C ARG A 151 20.10 5.13 -6.84
N PHE A 152 19.53 4.62 -5.76
CA PHE A 152 20.23 3.83 -4.76
C PHE A 152 20.73 2.52 -5.36
N LEU A 153 19.84 1.71 -5.93
CA LEU A 153 20.16 0.39 -6.50
C LEU A 153 21.17 0.46 -7.64
N LYS A 154 21.19 1.53 -8.44
CA LYS A 154 22.23 1.70 -9.48
C LYS A 154 23.66 1.71 -8.93
N LYS A 155 23.84 2.12 -7.67
CA LYS A 155 25.13 2.14 -6.98
C LYS A 155 25.48 0.80 -6.33
N THR A 156 24.54 -0.14 -6.27
CA THR A 156 24.72 -1.40 -5.53
C THR A 156 25.03 -2.55 -6.48
N LEU A 157 25.87 -3.49 -6.02
CA LEU A 157 26.26 -4.64 -6.83
C LEU A 157 25.10 -5.62 -7.04
N TRP A 158 24.19 -5.71 -6.05
CA TRP A 158 23.08 -6.67 -6.07
C TRP A 158 21.95 -6.34 -7.04
N LEU A 159 21.90 -5.13 -7.59
CA LEU A 159 21.00 -4.82 -8.71
C LEU A 159 21.39 -5.61 -9.97
N TRP A 160 22.70 -5.73 -10.24
CA TRP A 160 23.24 -6.33 -11.45
C TRP A 160 23.51 -7.82 -11.28
N ASN A 161 23.93 -8.22 -10.07
CA ASN A 161 24.18 -9.60 -9.71
C ASN A 161 23.44 -9.95 -8.41
N THR A 162 22.27 -10.57 -8.55
CA THR A 162 21.41 -10.99 -7.43
C THR A 162 22.07 -12.01 -6.50
N ARG A 163 23.22 -12.61 -6.86
CA ARG A 163 24.03 -13.41 -5.93
C ARG A 163 24.59 -12.57 -4.78
N GLU A 164 24.88 -11.30 -5.04
CA GLU A 164 25.38 -10.35 -4.02
C GLU A 164 24.32 -10.03 -2.96
N CYS A 165 23.04 -10.35 -3.19
CA CYS A 165 22.03 -10.28 -2.13
C CYS A 165 22.35 -11.22 -0.96
N TRP A 166 22.99 -12.36 -1.23
CA TRP A 166 23.27 -13.42 -0.26
C TRP A 166 24.73 -13.43 0.20
N ASN A 167 25.58 -12.65 -0.46
CA ASN A 167 26.98 -12.53 -0.08
C ASN A 167 27.10 -11.95 1.34
N ASN A 168 27.86 -12.64 2.19
CA ASN A 168 28.04 -12.35 3.62
C ASN A 168 26.74 -12.29 4.45
N TYR A 169 25.65 -12.90 4.00
CA TYR A 169 24.43 -13.00 4.81
C TYR A 169 24.64 -13.96 6.01
N PRO A 170 24.22 -13.62 7.24
CA PRO A 170 23.41 -12.47 7.65
C PRO A 170 24.23 -11.25 8.13
N TYR A 171 25.56 -11.25 8.00
CA TYR A 171 26.46 -10.16 8.41
C TYR A 171 26.53 -9.04 7.36
N GLN A 172 25.37 -8.45 7.03
CA GLN A 172 25.28 -7.34 6.08
C GLN A 172 25.08 -6.02 6.83
N ALA A 173 26.06 -5.12 6.76
CA ALA A 173 25.96 -3.82 7.43
C ALA A 173 24.83 -2.97 6.82
N LEU A 174 24.06 -2.32 7.69
CA LEU A 174 23.03 -1.35 7.35
C LEU A 174 23.69 -0.02 7.01
N THR A 175 23.48 0.46 5.78
CA THR A 175 23.88 1.79 5.38
C THR A 175 22.77 2.81 5.65
N VAL A 176 23.13 4.08 5.81
CA VAL A 176 22.17 5.17 6.04
C VAL A 176 21.14 5.28 4.90
N ASP A 177 21.59 5.17 3.64
CA ASP A 177 20.70 5.23 2.47
C ASP A 177 19.68 4.08 2.44
N LEU A 178 20.11 2.89 2.88
CA LEU A 178 19.27 1.69 2.98
C LEU A 178 18.25 1.84 4.10
N HIS A 179 18.70 2.31 5.26
CA HIS A 179 17.84 2.62 6.40
C HIS A 179 16.78 3.65 6.01
N TYR A 180 17.18 4.74 5.36
CA TYR A 180 16.27 5.77 4.86
C TYR A 180 15.20 5.18 3.92
N TYR A 181 15.60 4.35 2.95
CA TYR A 181 14.67 3.73 2.01
C TYR A 181 13.57 2.96 2.77
N TYR A 182 13.99 2.09 3.69
CA TYR A 182 13.09 1.22 4.45
C TYR A 182 12.11 1.99 5.34
N ILE A 183 12.61 2.97 6.10
CA ILE A 183 11.77 3.73 7.03
C ILE A 183 10.76 4.60 6.29
N VAL A 184 11.18 5.23 5.19
CA VAL A 184 10.28 6.05 4.36
C VAL A 184 9.19 5.19 3.74
N GLU A 185 9.54 4.06 3.12
CA GLU A 185 8.58 3.12 2.52
C GLU A 185 7.58 2.60 3.56
N LEU A 186 8.10 2.10 4.69
CA LEU A 186 7.27 1.58 5.78
C LEU A 186 6.33 2.65 6.35
N SER A 187 6.83 3.86 6.56
CA SER A 187 6.03 4.98 7.09
C SER A 187 4.87 5.33 6.16
N PHE A 188 5.08 5.24 4.85
CA PHE A 188 4.03 5.49 3.88
C PHE A 188 2.96 4.41 3.89
N TYR A 189 3.34 3.12 3.88
CA TYR A 189 2.38 2.03 4.00
C TYR A 189 1.62 2.06 5.33
N LEU A 190 2.26 2.44 6.44
CA LEU A 190 1.58 2.69 7.72
C LEU A 190 0.60 3.86 7.62
N SER A 191 0.98 4.96 6.96
CA SER A 191 0.07 6.09 6.74
C SER A 191 -1.15 5.69 5.90
N LEU A 192 -0.98 4.83 4.89
CA LEU A 192 -2.05 4.29 4.08
C LEU A 192 -2.96 3.36 4.89
N LEU A 193 -2.38 2.50 5.73
CA LEU A 193 -3.14 1.62 6.62
C LEU A 193 -4.03 2.42 7.57
N LEU A 194 -3.50 3.47 8.20
CA LEU A 194 -4.25 4.33 9.13
C LEU A 194 -5.36 5.10 8.40
N THR A 195 -5.03 5.72 7.27
CA THR A 195 -6.00 6.53 6.52
C THR A 195 -7.10 5.70 5.87
N GLN A 196 -6.86 4.41 5.61
CA GLN A 196 -7.89 3.53 5.07
C GLN A 196 -9.10 3.36 6.02
N PHE A 197 -8.92 3.54 7.33
CA PHE A 197 -10.03 3.50 8.29
C PHE A 197 -10.86 4.78 8.30
N THR A 198 -10.26 5.92 7.97
CA THR A 198 -10.93 7.22 7.89
C THR A 198 -11.52 7.48 6.51
N ASP A 199 -10.90 6.92 5.46
CA ASP A 199 -11.40 7.00 4.10
C ASP A 199 -12.69 6.17 3.93
N ILE A 200 -13.54 6.58 2.99
CA ILE A 200 -14.86 5.97 2.79
C ILE A 200 -14.68 4.48 2.46
N ARG A 201 -15.21 3.59 3.30
CA ARG A 201 -15.15 2.13 3.12
C ARG A 201 -15.76 1.73 1.77
N ARG A 202 -14.89 1.24 0.88
CA ARG A 202 -15.25 0.71 -0.43
C ARG A 202 -15.47 -0.80 -0.34
N LYS A 203 -16.01 -1.41 -1.40
CA LYS A 203 -16.28 -2.86 -1.45
C LYS A 203 -14.98 -3.69 -1.38
N ASP A 204 -13.89 -3.12 -1.86
CA ASP A 204 -12.53 -3.65 -1.86
C ASP A 204 -11.76 -3.39 -0.55
N PHE A 205 -12.40 -2.81 0.47
CA PHE A 205 -11.75 -2.48 1.75
C PHE A 205 -11.04 -3.68 2.42
N PRO A 206 -11.65 -4.88 2.58
CA PRO A 206 -10.98 -6.01 3.21
C PRO A 206 -9.76 -6.49 2.43
N VAL A 207 -9.86 -6.52 1.09
CA VAL A 207 -8.78 -6.95 0.20
C VAL A 207 -7.61 -5.98 0.28
N MET A 208 -7.89 -4.67 0.19
CA MET A 208 -6.85 -3.65 0.34
C MET A 208 -6.25 -3.65 1.73
N LEU A 209 -7.02 -3.89 2.80
CA LEU A 209 -6.50 -3.98 4.16
C LEU A 209 -5.50 -5.13 4.30
N VAL A 210 -5.87 -6.33 3.84
CA VAL A 210 -4.98 -7.49 3.84
C VAL A 210 -3.73 -7.22 3.00
N HIS A 211 -3.87 -6.57 1.85
CA HIS A 211 -2.73 -6.19 1.00
C HIS A 211 -1.73 -5.27 1.72
N HIS A 212 -2.20 -4.20 2.39
CA HIS A 212 -1.31 -3.30 3.14
C HIS A 212 -0.66 -4.01 4.33
N LEU A 213 -1.41 -4.86 5.05
CA LEU A 213 -0.85 -5.66 6.13
C LEU A 213 0.23 -6.62 5.62
N ALA A 214 0.02 -7.25 4.46
CA ALA A 214 1.03 -8.07 3.82
C ALA A 214 2.27 -7.25 3.45
N ALA A 215 2.11 -6.11 2.77
CA ALA A 215 3.23 -5.23 2.39
C ALA A 215 4.05 -4.77 3.62
N ILE A 216 3.38 -4.29 4.67
CA ILE A 216 4.01 -3.88 5.94
C ILE A 216 4.77 -5.05 6.57
N SER A 217 4.16 -6.25 6.55
CA SER A 217 4.78 -7.47 7.07
C SER A 217 6.03 -7.83 6.28
N LEU A 218 5.97 -7.85 4.95
CA LEU A 218 7.10 -8.13 4.06
C LEU A 218 8.27 -7.15 4.27
N ILE A 219 7.98 -5.84 4.36
CA ILE A 219 9.00 -4.81 4.61
C ILE A 219 9.64 -5.04 5.99
N THR A 220 8.82 -5.19 7.03
CA THR A 220 9.28 -5.41 8.42
C THR A 220 10.13 -6.68 8.53
N PHE A 221 9.65 -7.79 7.98
CA PHE A 221 10.37 -9.06 8.06
C PHE A 221 11.67 -9.04 7.27
N SER A 222 11.68 -8.45 6.07
CA SER A 222 12.93 -8.34 5.31
C SER A 222 13.98 -7.48 6.02
N TYR A 223 13.55 -6.45 6.76
CA TYR A 223 14.44 -5.61 7.55
C TYR A 223 15.01 -6.34 8.78
N VAL A 224 14.15 -6.87 9.65
CA VAL A 224 14.58 -7.48 10.93
C VAL A 224 15.41 -8.74 10.73
N ASN A 225 15.19 -9.49 9.65
CA ASN A 225 15.99 -10.68 9.30
C ASN A 225 17.26 -10.35 8.50
N ASN A 226 17.62 -9.07 8.39
CA ASN A 226 18.73 -8.56 7.60
C ASN A 226 18.75 -9.03 6.14
N MET A 227 17.57 -9.24 5.55
CA MET A 227 17.39 -9.55 4.12
C MET A 227 17.22 -8.28 3.29
N ALA A 228 17.84 -7.18 3.74
CA ALA A 228 17.57 -5.83 3.24
C ALA A 228 17.96 -5.65 1.77
N ARG A 229 19.02 -6.32 1.30
CA ARG A 229 19.43 -6.30 -0.12
C ARG A 229 18.32 -6.85 -1.03
N VAL A 230 17.77 -8.02 -0.69
CA VAL A 230 16.64 -8.62 -1.42
C VAL A 230 15.42 -7.72 -1.34
N GLY A 231 15.09 -7.24 -0.14
CA GLY A 231 13.91 -6.42 0.05
C GLY A 231 13.96 -5.09 -0.72
N THR A 232 15.14 -4.44 -0.89
CA THR A 232 15.23 -3.25 -1.76
C THR A 232 14.93 -3.52 -3.23
N LEU A 233 15.31 -4.68 -3.76
CA LEU A 233 14.97 -5.06 -5.13
C LEU A 233 13.46 -5.30 -5.27
N VAL A 234 12.88 -6.01 -4.30
CA VAL A 234 11.45 -6.29 -4.22
C VAL A 234 10.67 -4.98 -4.13
N MET A 235 10.96 -4.11 -3.16
CA MET A 235 10.30 -2.80 -3.01
C MET A 235 10.36 -2.00 -4.32
N CYS A 236 11.55 -1.81 -4.90
CA CYS A 236 11.68 -1.02 -6.12
C CYS A 236 10.88 -1.58 -7.31
N LEU A 237 10.78 -2.91 -7.46
CA LEU A 237 9.98 -3.55 -8.51
C LEU A 237 8.48 -3.44 -8.25
N HIS A 238 8.06 -3.47 -6.99
CA HIS A 238 6.67 -3.27 -6.59
C HIS A 238 6.24 -1.83 -6.88
N ASP A 239 7.04 -0.85 -6.45
CA ASP A 239 6.77 0.58 -6.61
C ASP A 239 6.64 0.97 -8.09
N ALA A 240 7.44 0.35 -8.97
CA ALA A 240 7.37 0.58 -10.42
C ALA A 240 5.96 0.31 -10.98
N ALA A 241 5.31 -0.76 -10.53
CA ALA A 241 3.95 -1.09 -10.95
C ALA A 241 2.93 -0.08 -10.37
N ASP A 242 3.08 0.30 -9.10
CA ASP A 242 2.16 1.20 -8.42
C ASP A 242 2.18 2.61 -9.01
N VAL A 243 3.34 3.11 -9.44
CA VAL A 243 3.46 4.37 -10.22
C VAL A 243 2.59 4.32 -11.48
N LEU A 244 2.68 3.24 -12.27
CA LEU A 244 1.91 3.09 -13.50
C LEU A 244 0.41 2.96 -13.23
N LEU A 245 0.04 2.24 -12.16
CA LEU A 245 -1.36 2.05 -11.77
C LEU A 245 -2.02 3.37 -11.35
N GLU A 246 -1.37 4.15 -10.47
CA GLU A 246 -1.92 5.43 -10.01
C GLU A 246 -1.95 6.46 -11.15
N ALA A 247 -0.96 6.46 -12.04
CA ALA A 247 -1.00 7.26 -13.27
C ALA A 247 -2.18 6.89 -14.19
N ALA A 248 -2.45 5.59 -14.36
CA ALA A 248 -3.59 5.12 -15.16
C ALA A 248 -4.93 5.55 -14.54
N LYS A 249 -5.08 5.47 -13.21
CA LYS A 249 -6.27 5.96 -12.49
C LYS A 249 -6.46 7.46 -12.71
N MET A 250 -5.40 8.26 -12.58
CA MET A 250 -5.45 9.70 -12.84
C MET A 250 -5.88 10.00 -14.28
N ALA A 251 -5.31 9.31 -15.28
CA ALA A 251 -5.69 9.46 -16.68
C ALA A 251 -7.17 9.10 -16.93
N ASN A 252 -7.67 8.03 -16.28
CA ASN A 252 -9.08 7.64 -16.33
C ASN A 252 -10.00 8.73 -15.76
N TYR A 253 -9.65 9.29 -14.59
CA TYR A 253 -10.44 10.37 -13.97
C TYR A 253 -10.42 11.67 -14.79
N ALA A 254 -9.32 11.94 -15.49
CA ALA A 254 -9.20 13.03 -16.46
C ALA A 254 -9.87 12.74 -17.82
N LYS A 255 -10.49 11.57 -18.00
CA LYS A 255 -11.13 11.10 -19.25
C LYS A 255 -10.17 10.96 -20.43
N CYS A 256 -8.87 10.77 -20.18
CA CYS A 256 -7.84 10.55 -21.19
C CYS A 256 -7.71 9.05 -21.52
N GLN A 257 -8.69 8.48 -22.22
CA GLN A 257 -8.79 7.02 -22.41
C GLN A 257 -7.58 6.37 -23.09
N ARG A 258 -7.01 7.02 -24.11
CA ARG A 258 -5.82 6.48 -24.82
C ARG A 258 -4.63 6.33 -23.88
N LEU A 259 -4.35 7.35 -23.08
CA LEU A 259 -3.27 7.35 -22.09
C LEU A 259 -3.55 6.33 -20.99
N CYS A 260 -4.78 6.28 -20.48
CA CYS A 260 -5.20 5.29 -19.49
C CYS A 260 -4.94 3.85 -19.97
N ASN A 261 -5.37 3.52 -21.19
CA ASN A 261 -5.19 2.18 -21.74
C ASN A 261 -3.72 1.83 -21.90
N LEU A 262 -2.90 2.76 -22.41
CA LEU A 262 -1.46 2.56 -22.56
C LEU A 262 -0.78 2.32 -21.20
N LEU A 263 -1.05 3.17 -20.21
CA LEU A 263 -0.49 3.04 -18.86
C LEU A 263 -0.95 1.74 -18.18
N PHE A 264 -2.21 1.33 -18.39
CA PHE A 264 -2.73 0.09 -17.84
C PHE A 264 -2.08 -1.16 -18.46
N VAL A 265 -1.82 -1.14 -19.77
CA VAL A 265 -1.08 -2.23 -20.45
C VAL A 265 0.35 -2.29 -19.92
N MET A 266 1.04 -1.16 -19.79
CA MET A 266 2.38 -1.12 -19.20
C MET A 266 2.38 -1.62 -17.75
N PHE A 267 1.41 -1.18 -16.95
CA PHE A 267 1.20 -1.68 -15.60
C PHE A 267 1.05 -3.20 -15.58
N ALA A 268 0.20 -3.78 -16.43
CA ALA A 268 -0.02 -5.22 -16.46
C ALA A 268 1.27 -6.01 -16.77
N LEU A 269 2.07 -5.53 -17.74
CA LEU A 269 3.36 -6.13 -18.07
C LEU A 269 4.34 -6.07 -16.88
N VAL A 270 4.50 -4.91 -16.28
CA VAL A 270 5.39 -4.72 -15.13
C VAL A 270 4.90 -5.55 -13.93
N PHE A 271 3.61 -5.53 -13.64
CA PHE A 271 3.00 -6.28 -12.54
C PHE A 271 3.20 -7.78 -12.66
N VAL A 272 2.96 -8.36 -13.84
CA VAL A 272 3.18 -9.80 -14.07
C VAL A 272 4.67 -10.13 -13.92
N SER A 273 5.56 -9.29 -14.47
CA SER A 273 7.00 -9.52 -14.35
C SER A 273 7.50 -9.45 -12.90
N SER A 274 7.03 -8.47 -12.11
CA SER A 274 7.48 -8.26 -10.73
C SER A 274 6.88 -9.27 -9.75
N ARG A 275 5.68 -9.79 -10.01
CA ARG A 275 4.97 -10.73 -9.12
C ARG A 275 5.19 -12.21 -9.45
N LEU A 276 5.48 -12.55 -10.71
CA LEU A 276 5.65 -13.93 -11.13
C LEU A 276 7.11 -14.23 -11.51
N ALA A 277 7.70 -13.43 -12.39
CA ALA A 277 9.02 -13.76 -12.94
C ALA A 277 10.17 -13.53 -11.95
N PHE A 278 10.15 -12.41 -11.21
CA PHE A 278 11.24 -12.04 -10.31
C PHE A 278 11.36 -12.95 -9.06
N PRO A 279 10.28 -13.29 -8.34
CA PRO A 279 10.34 -14.27 -7.25
C PRO A 279 10.82 -15.66 -7.71
N LEU A 280 10.33 -16.12 -8.87
CA LEU A 280 10.75 -17.40 -9.46
C LEU A 280 12.24 -17.39 -9.87
N TYR A 281 12.74 -16.25 -10.34
CA TYR A 281 14.16 -16.08 -10.66
C TYR A 281 15.05 -16.08 -9.40
N LEU A 282 14.66 -15.34 -8.35
CA LEU A 282 15.40 -15.31 -7.09
C LEU A 282 15.47 -16.68 -6.42
N THR A 283 14.38 -17.43 -6.47
CA THR A 283 14.29 -18.79 -5.93
C THR A 283 15.10 -19.81 -6.73
N PHE A 284 15.08 -19.73 -8.06
CA PHE A 284 15.95 -20.56 -8.89
C PHE A 284 17.43 -20.30 -8.59
N LEU A 285 17.82 -19.03 -8.45
CA LEU A 285 19.19 -18.66 -8.15
C LEU A 285 19.60 -19.06 -6.74
N SER A 286 18.73 -18.89 -5.74
CA SER A 286 19.02 -19.31 -4.36
C SER A 286 19.24 -20.82 -4.27
N HIS A 287 18.53 -21.62 -5.08
CA HIS A 287 18.74 -23.06 -5.15
C HIS A 287 20.10 -23.47 -5.75
N GLN A 288 20.65 -22.67 -6.68
CA GLN A 288 21.98 -22.90 -7.25
C GLN A 288 23.13 -22.41 -6.36
N MET A 289 22.86 -21.55 -5.37
CA MET A 289 23.87 -21.01 -4.47
C MET A 289 23.98 -21.86 -3.21
N ALA A 290 25.09 -22.57 -3.10
CA ALA A 290 25.38 -23.55 -2.04
C ALA A 290 25.67 -23.04 -0.60
N PRO A 291 25.65 -21.74 -0.21
CA PRO A 291 25.81 -21.40 1.21
C PRO A 291 24.49 -21.11 1.94
N CYS A 292 23.34 -21.06 1.25
CA CYS A 292 22.05 -20.83 1.92
C CYS A 292 21.51 -22.16 2.47
N PRO A 293 21.18 -22.29 3.78
CA PRO A 293 20.61 -23.51 4.32
C PRO A 293 19.34 -23.89 3.52
N PRO A 294 19.18 -25.15 3.09
CA PRO A 294 17.99 -25.61 2.34
C PRO A 294 16.66 -25.29 3.05
N SER A 295 16.71 -25.23 4.38
CA SER A 295 15.60 -24.85 5.24
C SER A 295 15.18 -23.39 5.05
N MET A 296 16.11 -22.48 4.78
CA MET A 296 15.85 -21.06 4.52
C MET A 296 15.39 -20.80 3.09
N GLN A 297 15.93 -21.57 2.14
CA GLN A 297 15.51 -21.56 0.73
C GLN A 297 14.00 -21.82 0.63
N HIS A 298 13.50 -22.92 1.20
CA HIS A 298 12.07 -23.28 1.19
C HIS A 298 11.15 -22.25 1.88
N ARG A 299 11.72 -21.42 2.78
CA ARG A 299 10.99 -20.40 3.54
C ARG A 299 10.82 -19.10 2.76
N LEU A 300 11.79 -18.70 1.93
CA LEU A 300 11.61 -17.60 0.97
C LEU A 300 10.44 -17.87 -0.01
N TYR A 301 10.19 -19.13 -0.39
CA TYR A 301 9.05 -19.50 -1.27
C TYR A 301 7.67 -19.29 -0.64
N VAL A 302 7.57 -19.22 0.69
CA VAL A 302 6.28 -19.03 1.37
C VAL A 302 5.93 -17.54 1.51
N TRP A 303 6.93 -16.66 1.40
CA TRP A 303 6.79 -15.24 1.73
C TRP A 303 6.99 -14.29 0.54
N LEU A 304 7.72 -14.69 -0.51
CA LEU A 304 7.80 -14.01 -1.81
C LEU A 304 6.66 -14.47 -2.74
#